data_AF-A0A6J8BBJ7-F1
#
_entry.id   AF-A0A6J8BBJ7-F1
#
_cell.length_a   1.000
_cell.length_b   1.000
_cell.length_c   1.000
_cell.angle_alpha   90.00
_cell.angle_beta   90.00
_cell.angle_gamma   90.00
#
_symmetry.space_group_name_H-M   'P 1'
#
loop_
_entity.id
_entity.type
_entity.pdbx_description
1 polymer ?
#
loop_
_entity_poly.entity_id
_entity_poly.type
_entity_poly.pdbx_seq_one_letter_code
_entity_poly.pdbx_strand_id
1 'polypeptide(L)'
;MAASDVILCGICDAQHVSHVADYWCPECDEGMCLSCKNYHSVSKASRQHGIISIDNYKKLPTEICKIVQSCRKHDRKFQMFCPHHDQLCCLICIAENHKECTGMFPIDEAIKSSKSSTLFDSLEKSLKDIQENIDRVVKDRKTNLVEIKQLHLKSLSDIKDMRRKINSRLDELEKHMIDNLNSNETQLKLKIETLLNKLSEKKKMIEILRTNLVSVKQHGSDLQAFIGSKMLENDVTKELNYAQNISEEDGFSHFSLKFQINDKITDVLSKLTSFGSVTIESRPSSIILRVDQEKQAQIFTEVPQRTRSIDDITASPSGNFRVPAGPSYRHY
;
A
#
# COMPACT_ATOMS: atom_id res chain seq x y z
N MET A 1 4.05 26.38 -42.38
CA MET A 1 3.42 25.88 -43.61
C MET A 1 3.99 24.50 -43.86
N ALA A 2 3.31 23.45 -43.42
CA ALA A 2 3.79 22.08 -43.61
C ALA A 2 3.72 21.75 -45.11
N ALA A 3 4.81 21.20 -45.65
CA ALA A 3 4.83 20.69 -47.01
C ALA A 3 3.66 19.72 -47.16
N SER A 4 2.72 20.03 -48.05
CA SER A 4 1.69 19.07 -48.43
C SER A 4 2.41 17.88 -49.04
N ASP A 5 2.49 16.76 -48.34
CA ASP A 5 2.90 15.49 -48.95
C ASP A 5 2.00 15.25 -50.16
N VAL A 6 2.61 15.44 -51.34
CA VAL A 6 1.97 15.23 -52.63
C VAL A 6 2.00 13.73 -52.87
N ILE A 7 0.83 13.11 -52.76
CA ILE A 7 0.67 11.68 -53.04
C ILE A 7 0.64 11.53 -54.56
N LEU A 8 1.54 10.73 -55.11
CA LEU A 8 1.61 10.46 -56.54
C LEU A 8 0.72 9.27 -56.92
N CYS A 9 0.31 9.23 -58.18
CA CYS A 9 -0.39 8.08 -58.72
C CYS A 9 0.57 6.90 -58.88
N GLY A 10 0.38 5.83 -58.11
CA GLY A 10 1.30 4.67 -58.09
C GLY A 10 1.45 3.98 -59.45
N ILE A 11 0.36 3.88 -60.23
CA ILE A 11 0.39 3.27 -61.57
C ILE A 11 1.16 4.13 -62.56
N CYS A 12 0.93 5.45 -62.58
CA CYS A 12 1.65 6.34 -63.49
C CYS A 12 3.12 6.45 -63.08
N ASP A 13 3.41 6.48 -61.78
CA ASP A 13 4.79 6.51 -61.26
C ASP A 13 5.57 5.24 -61.63
N ALA A 14 4.94 4.05 -61.55
CA ALA A 14 5.51 2.80 -62.04
C ALA A 14 5.76 2.79 -63.57
N GLN A 15 5.08 3.65 -64.31
CA GLN A 15 5.28 3.87 -65.75
C GLN A 15 6.23 5.05 -66.05
N HIS A 16 6.87 5.62 -65.02
CA HIS A 16 7.74 6.80 -65.10
C HIS A 16 7.05 8.08 -65.61
N VAL A 17 5.73 8.17 -65.44
CA VAL A 17 4.92 9.36 -65.74
C VAL A 17 4.33 9.85 -64.42
N SER A 18 4.87 10.91 -63.83
CA SER A 18 4.39 11.35 -62.51
C SER A 18 3.13 12.22 -62.63
N HIS A 19 1.98 11.66 -62.25
CA HIS A 19 0.74 12.42 -62.04
C HIS A 19 0.42 12.47 -60.54
N VAL A 20 -0.15 13.60 -60.09
CA VAL A 20 -0.66 13.73 -58.73
C VAL A 20 -1.89 12.84 -58.58
N ALA A 21 -2.00 12.15 -57.44
CA ALA A 21 -3.19 11.38 -57.11
C ALA A 21 -4.31 12.32 -56.63
N ASP A 22 -5.52 12.11 -57.15
CA ASP A 22 -6.74 12.76 -56.68
C ASP A 22 -7.55 11.82 -55.78
N TYR A 23 -7.30 10.51 -55.89
CA TYR A 23 -8.03 9.44 -55.23
C TYR A 23 -7.08 8.46 -54.53
N TRP A 24 -7.59 7.80 -53.48
CA TRP A 24 -6.95 6.72 -52.75
C TRP A 24 -7.85 5.49 -52.74
N CYS A 25 -7.25 4.32 -52.93
CA CYS A 25 -7.93 3.04 -52.75
C CYS A 25 -7.37 2.34 -51.50
N PRO A 26 -8.13 2.25 -50.39
CA PRO A 26 -7.68 1.61 -49.15
C PRO A 26 -7.27 0.15 -49.34
N GLU A 27 -7.98 -0.59 -50.19
CA GLU A 27 -7.73 -2.02 -50.44
C GLU A 27 -6.48 -2.23 -51.30
N CYS A 28 -6.18 -1.29 -52.20
CA CYS A 28 -4.93 -1.30 -52.96
C CYS A 28 -3.75 -0.74 -52.17
N ASP A 29 -4.01 0.13 -51.19
CA ASP A 29 -3.01 0.92 -50.47
C ASP A 29 -2.21 1.84 -51.41
N GLU A 30 -2.90 2.41 -52.41
CA GLU A 30 -2.27 3.17 -53.50
C GLU A 30 -3.07 4.42 -53.89
N GLY A 31 -2.34 5.48 -54.27
CA GLY A 31 -2.87 6.72 -54.82
C GLY A 31 -3.11 6.63 -56.34
N MET A 32 -4.17 7.27 -56.83
CA MET A 32 -4.61 7.21 -58.22
C MET A 32 -5.02 8.58 -58.77
N CYS A 33 -4.56 8.92 -59.98
CA CYS A 33 -5.11 10.04 -60.74
C CYS A 33 -6.47 9.67 -61.36
N LEU A 34 -7.23 10.64 -61.88
CA LEU A 34 -8.57 10.41 -62.43
C LEU A 34 -8.64 9.31 -63.51
N SER A 35 -7.66 9.25 -64.42
CA SER A 35 -7.66 8.24 -65.49
C SER A 35 -7.44 6.82 -64.95
N CYS A 36 -6.45 6.64 -64.07
CA CYS A 36 -6.19 5.37 -63.39
C CYS A 36 -7.40 4.95 -62.56
N LYS A 37 -8.01 5.88 -61.83
CA LYS A 37 -9.23 5.64 -61.05
C LYS A 37 -10.36 5.09 -61.93
N ASN A 38 -10.59 5.67 -63.11
CA ASN A 38 -11.63 5.22 -64.02
C ASN A 38 -11.39 3.80 -64.53
N TYR A 39 -10.14 3.46 -64.87
CA TYR A 39 -9.77 2.10 -65.25
C TYR A 39 -9.94 1.11 -64.09
N HIS A 40 -9.53 1.52 -62.89
CA HIS A 40 -9.65 0.72 -61.68
C HIS A 40 -11.10 0.39 -61.33
N SER A 41 -12.02 1.35 -61.52
CA SER A 41 -13.45 1.15 -61.28
C SER A 41 -14.12 0.18 -62.27
N VAL A 42 -13.56 -0.03 -63.47
CA VAL A 42 -14.15 -0.96 -64.47
C VAL A 42 -13.45 -2.30 -64.53
N SER A 43 -12.20 -2.39 -64.04
CA SER A 43 -11.43 -3.64 -64.02
C SER A 43 -12.09 -4.70 -63.14
N LYS A 44 -12.18 -5.93 -63.64
CA LYS A 44 -12.75 -7.06 -62.88
C LYS A 44 -12.07 -7.26 -61.52
N ALA A 45 -10.77 -6.99 -61.45
CA ALA A 45 -9.95 -7.22 -60.25
C ALA A 45 -10.16 -6.18 -59.15
N SER A 46 -10.68 -4.99 -59.47
CA SER A 46 -10.70 -3.84 -58.54
C SER A 46 -11.99 -3.03 -58.54
N ARG A 47 -12.95 -3.33 -59.42
CA ARG A 47 -14.25 -2.63 -59.52
C ARG A 47 -15.09 -2.63 -58.25
N GLN A 48 -14.75 -3.47 -57.27
CA GLN A 48 -15.44 -3.57 -55.97
C GLN A 48 -14.71 -2.83 -54.84
N HIS A 49 -13.51 -2.29 -55.08
CA HIS A 49 -12.77 -1.58 -54.06
C HIS A 49 -13.39 -0.21 -53.76
N GLY A 50 -13.25 0.22 -52.50
CA GLY A 50 -13.55 1.58 -52.08
C GLY A 50 -12.59 2.58 -52.70
N ILE A 51 -13.12 3.72 -53.13
CA ILE A 51 -12.33 4.84 -53.64
C ILE A 51 -12.75 6.09 -52.88
N ILE A 52 -11.80 6.76 -52.26
CA ILE A 52 -11.99 8.03 -51.55
C ILE A 52 -11.09 9.10 -52.16
N SER A 53 -11.44 10.38 -52.04
CA SER A 53 -10.54 11.45 -52.46
C SER A 53 -9.32 11.55 -51.53
N ILE A 54 -8.20 12.04 -52.04
CA ILE A 54 -7.01 12.32 -51.19
C ILE A 54 -7.36 13.29 -50.06
N ASP A 55 -8.21 14.28 -50.30
CA ASP A 55 -8.67 15.22 -49.26
C ASP A 55 -9.42 14.52 -48.12
N ASN A 56 -10.19 13.47 -48.43
CA ASN A 56 -10.91 12.69 -47.42
C ASN A 56 -9.98 11.67 -46.75
N TYR A 57 -9.05 11.08 -47.50
CA TYR A 57 -8.00 10.21 -46.95
C TYR A 57 -7.15 10.94 -45.91
N LYS A 58 -6.73 12.18 -46.20
CA LYS A 58 -5.96 13.05 -45.27
C LYS A 58 -6.75 13.41 -44.00
N LYS A 59 -8.08 13.27 -44.00
CA LYS A 59 -8.95 13.51 -42.84
C LYS A 59 -9.25 12.25 -42.04
N LEU A 60 -8.80 11.07 -42.48
CA LEU A 60 -9.02 9.84 -41.73
C LEU A 60 -8.25 9.87 -40.41
N PRO A 61 -8.81 9.28 -39.33
CA PRO A 61 -8.08 9.09 -38.08
C PRO A 61 -6.77 8.33 -38.31
N THR A 62 -5.71 8.77 -37.64
CA THR A 62 -4.37 8.17 -37.76
C THR A 62 -4.37 6.68 -37.44
N GLU A 63 -5.25 6.25 -36.55
CA GLU A 63 -5.44 4.86 -36.12
C GLU A 63 -5.83 3.98 -37.29
N ILE A 64 -6.66 4.48 -38.22
CA ILE A 64 -7.06 3.76 -39.43
C ILE A 64 -5.89 3.65 -40.41
N CYS A 65 -5.15 4.75 -40.61
CA CYS A 65 -3.99 4.77 -41.50
C CYS A 65 -2.82 3.90 -41.01
N LYS A 66 -2.76 3.58 -39.72
CA LYS A 66 -1.76 2.68 -39.12
C LYS A 66 -2.11 1.19 -39.26
N ILE A 67 -3.32 0.85 -39.72
CA ILE A 67 -3.72 -0.55 -39.91
C ILE A 67 -2.96 -1.12 -41.10
N VAL A 68 -2.01 -2.00 -40.81
CA VAL A 68 -1.21 -2.68 -41.84
C VAL A 68 -2.04 -3.83 -42.44
N GLN A 69 -2.29 -3.75 -43.74
CA GLN A 69 -3.09 -4.75 -44.48
C GLN A 69 -2.24 -5.87 -45.11
N SER A 70 -0.93 -5.85 -44.90
CA SER A 70 0.02 -6.84 -45.38
C SER A 70 0.72 -7.61 -44.27
N CYS A 71 1.10 -8.85 -44.59
CA CYS A 71 1.90 -9.70 -43.75
C CYS A 71 3.30 -9.12 -43.61
N ARG A 72 3.71 -8.78 -42.39
CA ARG A 72 5.04 -8.23 -42.10
C ARG A 72 6.21 -9.14 -42.48
N LYS A 73 5.99 -10.47 -42.51
CA LYS A 73 7.04 -11.45 -42.82
C LYS A 73 7.33 -11.55 -44.31
N HIS A 74 6.30 -11.43 -45.13
CA HIS A 74 6.37 -11.74 -46.57
C HIS A 74 6.01 -10.56 -47.46
N ASP A 75 5.60 -9.44 -46.86
CA ASP A 75 5.13 -8.22 -47.53
C ASP A 75 4.03 -8.51 -48.58
N ARG A 76 3.14 -9.44 -48.24
CA ARG A 76 1.99 -9.85 -49.06
C ARG A 76 0.70 -9.55 -48.34
N LYS A 77 -0.32 -9.10 -49.06
CA LYS A 77 -1.66 -8.84 -48.49
C LYS A 77 -2.18 -10.05 -47.74
N PHE A 78 -2.85 -9.79 -46.63
CA PHE A 78 -3.58 -10.84 -45.94
C PHE A 78 -4.72 -11.32 -46.83
N GLN A 79 -4.92 -12.64 -46.90
CA GLN A 79 -5.98 -13.24 -47.72
C GLN A 79 -6.79 -14.30 -46.97
N MET A 80 -6.22 -14.92 -45.93
CA MET A 80 -6.88 -15.97 -45.15
C MET A 80 -6.80 -15.66 -43.66
N PHE A 81 -7.75 -16.17 -42.89
CA PHE A 81 -7.71 -16.17 -41.43
C PHE A 81 -7.58 -17.61 -40.91
N CYS A 82 -6.74 -17.80 -39.89
CA CYS A 82 -6.52 -19.08 -39.24
C CYS A 82 -7.17 -19.10 -37.84
N PRO A 83 -8.27 -19.83 -37.62
CA PRO A 83 -8.95 -19.87 -36.30
C PRO A 83 -8.13 -20.52 -35.20
N HIS A 84 -7.31 -21.54 -35.54
CA HIS A 84 -6.47 -22.23 -34.57
C HIS A 84 -5.44 -21.31 -33.90
N HIS A 85 -4.99 -20.30 -34.64
CA HIS A 85 -3.96 -19.36 -34.20
C HIS A 85 -4.51 -17.93 -34.01
N ASP A 86 -5.79 -17.70 -34.28
CA ASP A 86 -6.45 -16.39 -34.27
C ASP A 86 -5.64 -15.32 -35.04
N GLN A 87 -5.23 -15.66 -36.28
CA GLN A 87 -4.26 -14.85 -37.03
C GLN A 87 -4.65 -14.65 -38.50
N LEU A 88 -4.39 -13.44 -39.02
CA LEU A 88 -4.42 -13.12 -40.46
C LEU A 88 -3.16 -13.65 -41.17
N CYS A 89 -3.35 -14.31 -42.31
CA CYS A 89 -2.32 -15.02 -43.07
C CYS A 89 -2.30 -14.55 -44.54
N CYS A 90 -1.11 -14.38 -45.10
CA CYS A 90 -0.93 -14.37 -46.55
C CYS A 90 -0.76 -15.81 -47.07
N LEU A 91 -0.79 -16.03 -48.38
CA LEU A 91 -0.66 -17.39 -48.97
C LEU A 91 0.65 -18.09 -48.60
N ILE A 92 1.73 -17.34 -48.41
CA ILE A 92 3.02 -17.90 -48.02
C ILE A 92 2.98 -18.39 -46.57
N CYS A 93 2.34 -17.65 -45.66
CA CYS A 93 2.12 -18.11 -44.28
C CYS A 93 1.40 -19.47 -44.23
N ILE A 94 0.43 -19.69 -45.12
CA ILE A 94 -0.31 -20.95 -45.20
C ILE A 94 0.62 -22.08 -45.61
N ALA A 95 1.37 -21.85 -46.69
CA ALA A 95 2.31 -22.81 -47.24
C ALA A 95 3.51 -23.08 -46.34
N GLU A 96 3.85 -22.22 -45.39
CA GLU A 96 5.00 -22.42 -44.50
C GLU A 96 4.59 -22.91 -43.11
N ASN A 97 3.61 -22.24 -42.48
CA ASN A 97 3.37 -22.35 -41.04
C ASN A 97 1.97 -22.88 -40.67
N HIS A 98 1.04 -22.94 -41.63
CA HIS A 98 -0.35 -23.36 -41.37
C HIS A 98 -0.80 -24.54 -42.25
N LYS A 99 0.14 -25.35 -42.77
CA LYS A 99 -0.15 -26.52 -43.63
C LYS A 99 -1.12 -27.51 -42.99
N GLU A 100 -1.01 -27.68 -41.68
CA GLU A 100 -1.79 -28.64 -40.89
C GLU A 100 -3.04 -28.01 -40.26
N CYS A 101 -3.22 -26.68 -40.38
CA CYS A 101 -4.39 -26.00 -39.85
C CYS A 101 -5.62 -26.27 -40.72
N THR A 102 -6.65 -26.82 -40.11
CA THR A 102 -7.95 -27.06 -40.77
C THR A 102 -8.91 -25.91 -40.51
N GLY A 103 -9.92 -25.74 -41.38
CA GLY A 103 -10.96 -24.72 -41.18
C GLY A 103 -10.51 -23.28 -41.38
N MET A 104 -9.41 -23.05 -42.10
CA MET A 104 -9.04 -21.71 -42.57
C MET A 104 -10.03 -21.22 -43.63
N PHE A 105 -10.32 -19.93 -43.63
CA PHE A 105 -11.24 -19.33 -44.60
C PHE A 105 -10.72 -17.98 -45.12
N PRO A 106 -11.17 -17.56 -46.31
CA PRO A 106 -10.84 -16.25 -46.88
C PRO A 106 -11.29 -15.11 -45.98
N ILE A 107 -10.48 -14.06 -45.88
CA ILE A 107 -10.83 -12.86 -45.09
C ILE A 107 -12.08 -12.19 -45.66
N ASP A 108 -12.33 -12.27 -46.97
CA ASP A 108 -13.54 -11.75 -47.60
C ASP A 108 -14.83 -12.43 -47.09
N GLU A 109 -14.73 -13.65 -46.54
CA GLU A 109 -15.85 -14.31 -45.85
C GLU A 109 -16.00 -13.79 -44.42
N ALA A 110 -14.92 -13.33 -43.79
CA ALA A 110 -14.89 -12.73 -42.45
C ALA A 110 -15.38 -11.26 -42.43
N ILE A 111 -15.11 -10.50 -43.49
CA ILE A 111 -15.32 -9.03 -43.53
C ILE A 111 -16.79 -8.63 -43.63
N LYS A 112 -17.66 -9.50 -44.19
CA LYS A 112 -19.05 -9.14 -44.58
C LYS A 112 -19.93 -8.67 -43.41
N SER A 113 -19.57 -8.99 -42.18
CA SER A 113 -20.30 -8.57 -40.97
C SER A 113 -19.41 -7.93 -39.90
N SER A 114 -18.11 -7.70 -40.12
CA SER A 114 -17.20 -7.30 -39.03
C SER A 114 -17.62 -5.98 -38.37
N LYS A 115 -18.01 -4.98 -39.16
CA LYS A 115 -18.47 -3.67 -38.65
C LYS A 115 -19.84 -3.69 -37.98
N SER A 116 -20.67 -4.69 -38.28
CA SER A 116 -22.03 -4.87 -37.72
C SER A 116 -22.09 -6.01 -36.70
N SER A 117 -20.94 -6.62 -36.39
CA SER A 117 -20.84 -7.70 -35.42
C SER A 117 -20.79 -7.14 -34.00
N THR A 118 -21.29 -7.91 -33.04
CA THR A 118 -21.24 -7.62 -31.60
C THR A 118 -19.80 -7.57 -31.04
N LEU A 119 -18.79 -7.87 -31.88
CA LEU A 119 -17.37 -7.84 -31.53
C LEU A 119 -16.96 -6.45 -31.02
N PHE A 120 -17.29 -5.39 -31.74
CA PHE A 120 -16.93 -4.02 -31.34
C PHE A 120 -17.63 -3.63 -30.05
N ASP A 121 -18.92 -3.96 -29.90
CA ASP A 121 -19.69 -3.70 -28.66
C ASP A 121 -19.10 -4.45 -27.46
N SER A 122 -18.69 -5.72 -27.64
CA SER A 122 -18.08 -6.53 -26.58
C SER A 122 -16.70 -6.03 -26.16
N LEU A 123 -15.89 -5.58 -27.12
CA LEU A 123 -14.57 -4.98 -26.86
C LEU A 123 -14.73 -3.62 -26.17
N GLU A 124 -15.66 -2.79 -26.63
CA GLU A 124 -15.95 -1.50 -26.00
C GLU A 124 -16.43 -1.68 -24.55
N LYS A 125 -17.35 -2.63 -24.31
CA LYS A 125 -17.80 -2.99 -22.96
C LYS A 125 -16.63 -3.46 -22.09
N SER A 126 -15.79 -4.37 -22.60
CA SER A 126 -14.64 -4.88 -21.86
C SER A 126 -13.64 -3.78 -21.50
N LEU A 127 -13.36 -2.86 -22.43
CA LEU A 127 -12.49 -1.71 -22.19
C LEU A 127 -13.07 -0.77 -21.13
N LYS A 128 -14.39 -0.54 -21.17
CA LYS A 128 -15.10 0.26 -20.18
C LYS A 128 -15.04 -0.39 -18.78
N ASP A 129 -15.27 -1.69 -18.67
CA ASP A 129 -15.18 -2.42 -17.41
C ASP A 129 -13.76 -2.36 -16.82
N ILE A 130 -12.74 -2.49 -17.66
CA ILE A 130 -11.33 -2.31 -17.27
C ILE A 130 -11.08 -0.88 -16.77
N GLN A 131 -11.60 0.12 -17.47
CA GLN A 131 -11.46 1.52 -17.05
C GLN A 131 -12.11 1.75 -15.67
N GLU A 132 -13.35 1.31 -15.48
CA GLU A 132 -14.06 1.44 -14.21
C GLU A 132 -13.36 0.68 -13.07
N ASN A 133 -12.81 -0.50 -13.35
CA ASN A 133 -11.97 -1.26 -12.43
C ASN A 133 -10.75 -0.44 -11.96
N ILE A 134 -10.02 0.15 -12.90
CA ILE A 134 -8.83 0.97 -12.62
C ILE A 134 -9.23 2.22 -11.81
N ASP A 135 -10.31 2.90 -12.19
CA ASP A 135 -10.78 4.09 -11.48
C ASP A 135 -11.14 3.80 -10.02
N ARG A 136 -11.76 2.63 -9.75
CA ARG A 136 -12.03 2.17 -8.38
C ARG A 136 -10.75 1.97 -7.57
N VAL A 137 -9.73 1.33 -8.16
CA VAL A 137 -8.42 1.13 -7.52
C VAL A 137 -7.75 2.48 -7.26
N VAL A 138 -7.72 3.38 -8.25
CA VAL A 138 -7.11 4.71 -8.11
C VAL A 138 -7.78 5.50 -6.98
N LYS A 139 -9.12 5.50 -6.91
CA LYS A 139 -9.86 6.18 -5.84
C LYS A 139 -9.51 5.62 -4.47
N ASP A 140 -9.50 4.30 -4.33
CA ASP A 140 -9.16 3.64 -3.07
C ASP A 140 -7.71 3.92 -2.64
N ARG A 141 -6.75 3.88 -3.55
CA ARG A 141 -5.35 4.23 -3.25
C ARG A 141 -5.19 5.68 -2.82
N LYS A 142 -5.95 6.62 -3.41
CA LYS A 142 -5.99 8.02 -2.97
C LYS A 142 -6.54 8.15 -1.54
N THR A 143 -7.61 7.44 -1.20
CA THR A 143 -8.14 7.40 0.17
C THR A 143 -7.12 6.82 1.15
N ASN A 144 -6.48 5.70 0.79
CA ASN A 144 -5.45 5.06 1.61
C ASN A 144 -4.28 6.01 1.92
N LEU A 145 -3.84 6.83 0.95
CA LEU A 145 -2.81 7.85 1.19
C LEU A 145 -3.23 8.90 2.23
N VAL A 146 -4.52 9.28 2.27
CA VAL A 146 -5.03 10.20 3.28
C VAL A 146 -5.07 9.52 4.66
N GLU A 147 -5.52 8.26 4.72
CA GLU A 147 -5.54 7.46 5.96
C GLU A 147 -4.13 7.29 6.54
N ILE A 148 -3.12 6.97 5.71
CA ILE A 148 -1.72 6.87 6.14
C ILE A 148 -1.24 8.19 6.77
N LYS A 149 -1.56 9.34 6.16
CA LYS A 149 -1.19 10.64 6.72
C LYS A 149 -1.86 10.88 8.08
N GLN A 150 -3.12 10.52 8.22
CA GLN A 150 -3.84 10.65 9.51
C GLN A 150 -3.25 9.73 10.58
N LEU A 151 -2.97 8.47 10.23
CA LEU A 151 -2.30 7.52 11.12
C LEU A 151 -0.94 8.02 11.57
N HIS A 152 -0.14 8.58 10.65
CA HIS A 152 1.15 9.18 10.98
C HIS A 152 1.01 10.33 12.00
N LEU A 153 0.08 11.27 11.76
CA LEU A 153 -0.17 12.38 12.68
C LEU A 153 -0.66 11.90 14.05
N LYS A 154 -1.52 10.88 14.08
CA LYS A 154 -1.98 10.26 15.31
C LYS A 154 -0.83 9.62 16.08
N SER A 155 -0.01 8.79 15.45
CA SER A 155 1.16 8.17 16.08
C SER A 155 2.15 9.24 16.60
N LEU A 156 2.35 10.32 15.86
CA LEU A 156 3.18 11.44 16.31
C LEU A 156 2.61 12.11 17.58
N SER A 157 1.29 12.28 17.64
CA SER A 157 0.60 12.79 18.84
C SER A 157 0.76 11.83 20.01
N ASP A 158 0.51 10.54 19.79
CA ASP A 158 0.60 9.51 20.83
C ASP A 158 2.00 9.43 21.44
N ILE A 159 3.05 9.52 20.62
CA ILE A 159 4.45 9.57 21.08
C ILE A 159 4.70 10.80 21.97
N LYS A 160 4.26 11.99 21.52
CA LYS A 160 4.42 13.22 22.29
C LYS A 160 3.63 13.19 23.60
N ASP A 161 2.42 12.66 23.56
CA ASP A 161 1.53 12.56 24.73
C ASP A 161 2.09 11.58 25.76
N MET A 162 2.65 10.46 25.32
CA MET A 162 3.34 9.52 26.19
C MET A 162 4.53 10.20 26.91
N ARG A 163 5.37 10.94 26.17
CA ARG A 163 6.47 11.68 26.79
C ARG A 163 5.99 12.71 27.80
N ARG A 164 4.94 13.49 27.47
CA ARG A 164 4.35 14.47 28.38
C ARG A 164 3.85 13.83 29.66
N LYS A 165 3.10 12.72 29.57
CA LYS A 165 2.58 11.98 30.75
C LYS A 165 3.71 11.47 31.65
N ILE A 166 4.79 10.94 31.07
CA ILE A 166 5.95 10.49 31.84
C ILE A 166 6.57 11.66 32.61
N ASN A 167 6.83 12.78 31.94
CA ASN A 167 7.42 13.96 32.59
C ASN A 167 6.53 14.48 33.72
N SER A 168 5.22 14.68 33.47
CA SER A 168 4.30 15.17 34.49
C SER A 168 4.25 14.25 35.71
N ARG A 169 4.33 12.93 35.52
CA ARG A 169 4.38 12.00 36.65
C ARG A 169 5.68 12.12 37.44
N LEU A 170 6.81 12.34 36.77
CA LEU A 170 8.09 12.55 37.45
C LEU A 170 8.08 13.87 38.23
N ASP A 171 7.51 14.94 37.68
CA ASP A 171 7.36 16.24 38.35
C ASP A 171 6.49 16.10 39.63
N GLU A 172 5.38 15.35 39.55
CA GLU A 172 4.53 15.07 40.72
C GLU A 172 5.27 14.29 41.82
N LEU A 173 6.06 13.30 41.44
CA LEU A 173 6.84 12.47 42.37
C LEU A 173 7.95 13.27 43.04
N GLU A 174 8.64 14.12 42.28
CA GLU A 174 9.64 15.05 42.80
C GLU A 174 9.02 15.99 43.84
N LYS A 175 7.92 16.66 43.46
CA LYS A 175 7.22 17.58 44.35
C LYS A 175 6.80 16.89 45.65
N HIS A 176 6.17 15.73 45.57
CA HIS A 176 5.75 14.97 46.74
C HIS A 176 6.93 14.56 47.63
N MET A 177 8.07 14.20 47.05
CA MET A 177 9.26 13.83 47.82
C MET A 177 9.87 15.04 48.53
N ILE A 178 9.93 16.20 47.87
CA ILE A 178 10.39 17.46 48.46
C ILE A 178 9.45 17.90 49.59
N ASP A 179 8.14 17.84 49.37
CA ASP A 179 7.14 18.19 50.39
C ASP A 179 7.29 17.30 51.65
N ASN A 180 7.50 15.99 51.45
CA ASN A 180 7.74 15.06 52.56
C ASN A 180 9.07 15.33 53.28
N LEU A 181 10.13 15.65 52.55
CA LEU A 181 11.43 16.02 53.14
C LEU A 181 11.29 17.27 54.02
N ASN A 182 10.65 18.32 53.49
CA ASN A 182 10.42 19.58 54.20
C ASN A 182 9.53 19.38 55.44
N SER A 183 8.50 18.54 55.33
CA SER A 183 7.63 18.18 56.46
C SER A 183 8.40 17.45 57.56
N ASN A 184 9.21 16.45 57.18
CA ASN A 184 10.05 15.72 58.12
C ASN A 184 11.08 16.63 58.80
N GLU A 185 11.76 17.50 58.05
CA GLU A 185 12.68 18.48 58.60
C GLU A 185 11.98 19.41 59.61
N THR A 186 10.80 19.92 59.25
CA THR A 186 10.01 20.80 60.13
C THR A 186 9.64 20.08 61.43
N GLN A 187 9.18 18.83 61.36
CA GLN A 187 8.85 18.04 62.54
C GLN A 187 10.07 17.76 63.44
N LEU A 188 11.20 17.42 62.84
CA LEU A 188 12.45 17.21 63.58
C LEU A 188 12.91 18.50 64.26
N LYS A 189 12.86 19.62 63.55
CA LYS A 189 13.21 20.94 64.09
C LYS A 189 12.33 21.30 65.28
N LEU A 190 11.01 21.13 65.17
CA LEU A 190 10.08 21.39 66.28
C LEU A 190 10.36 20.52 67.51
N LYS A 191 10.70 19.24 67.32
CA LYS A 191 11.08 18.35 68.43
C LYS A 191 12.36 18.84 69.13
N ILE A 192 13.38 19.19 68.35
CA ILE A 192 14.66 19.70 68.87
C ILE A 192 14.45 21.04 69.61
N GLU A 193 13.73 21.99 69.00
CA GLU A 193 13.44 23.30 69.60
C GLU A 193 12.66 23.17 70.91
N THR A 194 11.67 22.28 70.96
CA THR A 194 10.90 22.01 72.19
C THR A 194 11.79 21.49 73.32
N LEU A 195 12.70 20.58 73.01
CA LEU A 195 13.66 20.07 73.99
C LEU A 195 14.64 21.16 74.44
N LEU A 196 15.18 21.94 73.50
CA LEU A 196 16.08 23.06 73.81
C LEU A 196 15.43 24.06 74.78
N ASN A 197 14.15 24.39 74.57
CA ASN A 197 13.41 25.28 75.46
C ASN A 197 13.29 24.69 76.88
N LYS A 198 12.88 23.42 77.00
CA LYS A 198 12.79 22.73 78.30
C LYS A 198 14.14 22.69 79.03
N LEU A 199 15.21 22.35 78.32
CA LEU A 199 16.57 22.32 78.88
C LEU A 199 17.07 23.72 79.27
N SER A 200 16.73 24.75 78.50
CA SER A 200 17.07 26.15 78.79
C SER A 200 16.39 26.66 80.07
N GLU A 201 15.10 26.38 80.25
CA GLU A 201 14.38 26.70 81.49
C GLU A 201 15.00 26.01 82.70
N LYS A 202 15.32 24.72 82.56
CA LYS A 202 15.95 23.92 83.60
C LYS A 202 17.35 24.42 83.96
N LYS A 203 18.14 24.79 82.96
CA LYS A 203 19.46 25.42 83.17
C LYS A 203 19.35 26.70 84.02
N LYS A 204 18.40 27.60 83.70
CA LYS A 204 18.16 28.83 84.47
C LYS A 204 17.78 28.54 85.92
N MET A 205 16.92 27.53 86.15
CA MET A 205 16.54 27.12 87.50
C MET A 205 17.76 26.64 88.31
N ILE A 206 18.61 25.80 87.70
CA ILE A 206 19.84 25.31 88.34
C ILE A 206 20.81 26.46 88.65
N GLU A 207 20.94 27.45 87.76
CA GLU A 207 21.74 28.66 88.00
C GLU A 207 21.24 29.48 89.21
N ILE A 208 19.92 29.62 89.36
CA ILE A 208 19.30 30.28 90.53
C ILE A 208 19.59 29.49 91.82
N LEU A 209 19.36 28.18 91.82
CA LEU A 209 19.63 27.31 92.98
C LEU A 209 21.10 27.39 93.40
N ARG A 210 22.02 27.37 92.42
CA ARG A 210 23.46 27.51 92.67
C ARG A 210 23.80 28.87 93.27
N THR A 211 23.23 29.96 92.76
CA THR A 211 23.46 31.31 93.27
C THR A 211 22.95 31.46 94.71
N ASN A 212 21.77 30.94 94.99
CA ASN A 212 21.20 30.92 96.34
C ASN A 212 22.08 30.12 97.32
N LEU A 213 22.58 28.95 96.90
CA LEU A 213 23.48 28.14 97.72
C LEU A 213 24.76 28.91 98.09
N VAL A 214 25.38 29.59 97.11
CA VAL A 214 26.59 30.40 97.35
C VAL A 214 26.30 31.57 98.29
N SER A 215 25.18 32.27 98.09
CA SER A 215 24.77 33.41 98.94
C SER A 215 24.51 32.99 100.39
N VAL A 216 23.74 31.91 100.59
CA VAL A 216 23.47 31.36 101.93
C VAL A 216 24.76 30.92 102.62
N LYS A 217 25.71 30.33 101.89
CA LYS A 217 27.02 29.95 102.43
C LYS A 217 27.87 31.17 102.85
N GLN A 218 27.80 32.27 102.10
CA GLN A 218 28.63 33.46 102.36
C GLN A 218 28.07 34.37 103.45
N HIS A 219 26.74 34.46 103.55
CA HIS A 219 26.08 35.48 104.37
C HIS A 219 25.13 34.91 105.44
N GLY A 220 24.76 33.63 105.34
CA GLY A 220 23.85 32.99 106.30
C GLY A 220 24.54 32.61 107.61
N SER A 221 23.78 32.57 108.70
CA SER A 221 24.24 31.95 109.96
C SER A 221 24.39 30.44 109.80
N ASP A 222 25.13 29.78 110.69
CA ASP A 222 25.34 28.33 110.65
C ASP A 222 24.01 27.54 110.59
N LEU A 223 22.99 28.02 111.32
CA LEU A 223 21.65 27.42 111.29
C LEU A 223 20.97 27.60 109.92
N GLN A 224 21.05 28.81 109.33
CA GLN A 224 20.48 29.08 108.01
C GLN A 224 21.20 28.29 106.90
N ALA A 225 22.53 28.17 106.99
CA ALA A 225 23.34 27.38 106.07
C ALA A 225 23.00 25.89 106.14
N PHE A 226 22.85 25.35 107.35
CA PHE A 226 22.45 23.95 107.54
C PHE A 226 21.05 23.69 106.96
N ILE A 227 20.04 24.49 107.32
CA ILE A 227 18.67 24.33 106.82
C ILE A 227 18.62 24.49 105.28
N GLY A 228 19.26 25.53 104.75
CA GLY A 228 19.30 25.81 103.31
C GLY A 228 19.95 24.67 102.52
N SER A 229 21.07 24.12 103.02
CA SER A 229 21.74 22.98 102.38
C SER A 229 20.86 21.73 102.34
N LYS A 230 20.14 21.41 103.42
CA LYS A 230 19.23 20.26 103.47
C LYS A 230 18.00 20.42 102.58
N MET A 231 17.48 21.64 102.44
CA MET A 231 16.42 21.90 101.45
C MET A 231 16.93 21.73 100.01
N LEU A 232 18.14 22.22 99.71
CA LEU A 232 18.74 22.13 98.38
C LEU A 232 19.14 20.70 97.97
N GLU A 233 19.53 19.82 98.91
CA GLU A 233 19.81 18.40 98.62
C GLU A 233 18.62 17.70 97.92
N ASN A 234 17.40 17.99 98.37
CA ASN A 234 16.19 17.43 97.77
C ASN A 234 15.96 17.97 96.34
N ASP A 235 16.19 19.26 96.13
CA ASP A 235 15.99 19.87 94.79
C ASP A 235 17.08 19.43 93.80
N VAL A 236 18.33 19.26 94.26
CA VAL A 236 19.41 18.66 93.44
C VAL A 236 19.03 17.24 93.00
N THR A 237 18.49 16.44 93.92
CA THR A 237 18.05 15.07 93.59
C THR A 237 16.93 15.06 92.55
N LYS A 238 15.96 15.98 92.66
CA LYS A 238 14.87 16.12 91.66
C LYS A 238 15.41 16.48 90.28
N GLU A 239 16.31 17.44 90.19
CA GLU A 239 16.85 17.88 88.89
C GLU A 239 17.79 16.84 88.27
N LEU A 240 18.52 16.06 89.07
CA LEU A 240 19.29 14.91 88.60
C LEU A 240 18.38 13.83 88.01
N ASN A 241 17.32 13.45 88.71
CA ASN A 241 16.36 12.47 88.21
C ASN A 241 15.71 12.94 86.91
N TYR A 242 15.38 14.23 86.80
CA TYR A 242 14.84 14.81 85.57
C TYR A 242 15.83 14.69 84.38
N ALA A 243 17.10 15.01 84.60
CA ALA A 243 18.13 14.89 83.56
C ALA A 243 18.36 13.44 83.11
N GLN A 244 18.31 12.49 84.06
CA GLN A 244 18.38 11.06 83.77
C GLN A 244 17.18 10.59 82.94
N ASN A 245 15.96 10.96 83.33
CA ASN A 245 14.74 10.59 82.62
C ASN A 245 14.73 11.09 81.16
N ILE A 246 15.16 12.34 80.91
CA ILE A 246 15.28 12.84 79.52
C ILE A 246 16.29 12.01 78.71
N SER A 247 17.39 11.59 79.35
CA SER A 247 18.41 10.80 78.67
C SER A 247 17.90 9.42 78.26
N GLU A 248 17.00 8.84 79.06
CA GLU A 248 16.43 7.50 78.84
C GLU A 248 15.25 7.52 77.85
N GLU A 249 14.48 8.61 77.77
CA GLU A 249 13.32 8.77 76.87
C GLU A 249 13.68 9.18 75.42
N ASP A 250 14.84 8.76 74.89
CA ASP A 250 15.35 9.15 73.57
C ASP A 250 15.54 10.68 73.38
N GLY A 251 15.52 11.46 74.47
CA GLY A 251 15.59 12.92 74.43
C GLY A 251 16.89 13.45 73.80
N PHE A 252 18.00 12.72 73.89
CA PHE A 252 19.28 13.11 73.28
C PHE A 252 19.56 12.43 71.93
N SER A 253 18.53 11.91 71.27
CA SER A 253 18.67 11.30 69.94
C SER A 253 19.32 12.25 68.93
N HIS A 254 20.33 11.74 68.21
CA HIS A 254 20.91 12.46 67.07
C HIS A 254 20.15 12.09 65.79
N PHE A 255 19.51 13.07 65.17
CA PHE A 255 18.73 12.86 63.95
C PHE A 255 19.61 13.06 62.70
N SER A 256 19.51 12.14 61.74
CA SER A 256 20.16 12.26 60.43
C SER A 256 19.13 12.05 59.31
N LEU A 257 19.16 12.89 58.27
CA LEU A 257 18.32 12.74 57.08
C LEU A 257 19.13 12.08 55.96
N LYS A 258 18.56 11.06 55.32
CA LYS A 258 19.17 10.35 54.19
C LYS A 258 18.14 10.20 53.07
N PHE A 259 18.53 10.60 51.87
CA PHE A 259 17.77 10.34 50.65
C PHE A 259 18.28 9.06 50.00
N GLN A 260 17.37 8.18 49.59
CA GLN A 260 17.68 6.96 48.84
C GLN A 260 16.86 6.95 47.56
N ILE A 261 17.54 6.79 46.43
CA ILE A 261 16.92 6.71 45.11
C ILE A 261 16.23 5.36 44.99
N ASN A 262 15.05 5.34 44.38
CA ASN A 262 14.32 4.10 44.11
C ASN A 262 15.02 3.33 42.98
N ASP A 263 15.40 2.07 43.24
CA ASP A 263 16.10 1.20 42.28
C ASP A 263 15.36 1.06 40.94
N LYS A 264 14.02 1.12 40.94
CA LYS A 264 13.23 1.06 39.70
C LYS A 264 13.49 2.26 38.78
N ILE A 265 13.78 3.44 39.34
CA ILE A 265 14.14 4.62 38.55
C ILE A 265 15.52 4.42 37.93
N THR A 266 16.47 3.91 38.69
CA THR A 266 17.82 3.56 38.21
C THR A 266 17.76 2.52 37.08
N ASP A 267 16.89 1.53 37.21
CA ASP A 267 16.64 0.52 36.18
C ASP A 267 16.08 1.13 34.90
N VAL A 268 15.09 2.04 35.00
CA VAL A 268 14.53 2.72 33.83
C VAL A 268 15.60 3.57 33.13
N LEU A 269 16.41 4.32 33.89
CA LEU A 269 17.46 5.17 33.33
C LEU A 269 18.58 4.40 32.62
N SER A 270 18.87 3.18 33.06
CA SER A 270 19.95 2.36 32.50
C SER A 270 19.50 1.40 31.40
N LYS A 271 18.24 0.91 31.43
CA LYS A 271 17.74 -0.14 30.54
C LYS A 271 16.84 0.36 29.41
N LEU A 272 16.23 1.55 29.53
CA LEU A 272 15.28 2.04 28.54
C LEU A 272 15.99 2.58 27.29
N THR A 273 15.86 1.85 26.17
CA THR A 273 16.51 2.23 24.89
C THR A 273 15.54 2.79 23.85
N SER A 274 14.23 2.60 24.00
CA SER A 274 13.21 3.12 23.09
C SER A 274 11.88 3.40 23.77
N PHE A 275 11.07 4.27 23.16
CA PHE A 275 9.68 4.53 23.60
C PHE A 275 8.68 3.48 23.08
N GLY A 276 9.09 2.70 22.08
CA GLY A 276 8.23 1.77 21.36
C GLY A 276 8.75 1.53 19.94
N SER A 277 7.91 0.92 19.11
CA SER A 277 8.21 0.58 17.72
C SER A 277 7.08 1.01 16.80
N VAL A 278 7.42 1.41 15.58
CA VAL A 278 6.45 1.64 14.51
C VAL A 278 6.50 0.45 13.56
N THR A 279 5.38 -0.24 13.39
CA THR A 279 5.23 -1.36 12.45
C THR A 279 4.34 -0.97 11.30
N ILE A 280 4.66 -1.48 10.10
CA ILE A 280 3.85 -1.28 8.90
C ILE A 280 3.19 -2.62 8.58
N GLU A 281 1.87 -2.66 8.69
CA GLU A 281 1.08 -3.83 8.31
C GLU A 281 0.55 -3.64 6.89
N SER A 282 0.71 -4.67 6.06
CA SER A 282 0.12 -4.71 4.73
C SER A 282 -0.98 -5.75 4.71
N ARG A 283 -2.15 -5.37 4.20
CA ARG A 283 -3.27 -6.28 3.95
C ARG A 283 -3.64 -6.23 2.46
N PRO A 284 -4.05 -7.36 1.87
CA PRO A 284 -4.56 -7.37 0.51
C PRO A 284 -5.74 -6.40 0.36
N SER A 285 -5.85 -5.74 -0.79
CA SER A 285 -7.02 -4.92 -1.10
C SER A 285 -8.25 -5.82 -1.24
N SER A 286 -9.38 -5.39 -0.69
CA SER A 286 -10.68 -6.07 -0.87
C SER A 286 -11.32 -5.77 -2.23
N ILE A 287 -10.68 -4.95 -3.07
CA ILE A 287 -11.18 -4.63 -4.41
C ILE A 287 -11.07 -5.86 -5.30
N ILE A 288 -12.22 -6.31 -5.81
CA ILE A 288 -12.33 -7.36 -6.81
C ILE A 288 -12.54 -6.71 -8.18
N LEU A 289 -11.61 -6.93 -9.09
CA LEU A 289 -11.74 -6.52 -10.49
C LEU A 289 -12.73 -7.47 -11.18
N ARG A 290 -13.78 -6.91 -11.79
CA ARG A 290 -14.77 -7.71 -12.52
C ARG A 290 -14.41 -7.66 -13.99
N VAL A 291 -14.25 -8.82 -14.61
CA VAL A 291 -14.07 -8.94 -16.06
C VAL A 291 -15.16 -9.88 -16.54
N ASP A 292 -16.12 -9.36 -17.31
CA ASP A 292 -17.09 -10.19 -18.01
C ASP A 292 -16.35 -10.92 -19.14
N GLN A 293 -16.01 -12.19 -18.95
CA GLN A 293 -15.43 -13.02 -20.00
C GLN A 293 -16.53 -13.60 -20.88
N GLU A 294 -17.13 -12.80 -21.75
CA GLU A 294 -17.83 -13.34 -22.91
C GLU A 294 -16.77 -13.76 -23.95
N LYS A 295 -16.38 -15.04 -23.93
CA LYS A 295 -15.57 -15.62 -25.01
C LYS A 295 -16.34 -15.43 -26.33
N GLN A 296 -15.69 -14.76 -27.29
CA GLN A 296 -16.22 -14.52 -28.62
C GLN A 296 -16.55 -15.85 -29.33
N ALA A 297 -17.82 -16.20 -29.37
CA ALA A 297 -18.33 -17.34 -30.13
C ALA A 297 -19.26 -16.91 -31.29
N GLN A 298 -19.11 -15.68 -31.80
CA GLN A 298 -20.10 -15.08 -32.73
C GLN A 298 -19.52 -14.52 -34.04
N ILE A 299 -18.40 -15.05 -34.54
CA ILE A 299 -18.06 -14.90 -35.97
C ILE A 299 -18.68 -16.04 -36.80
N PHE A 300 -19.09 -17.16 -36.17
CA PHE A 300 -19.57 -18.35 -36.88
C PHE A 300 -21.00 -18.70 -36.52
N THR A 301 -21.95 -18.15 -37.30
CA THR A 301 -23.21 -18.83 -37.53
C THR A 301 -23.37 -19.03 -39.03
N GLU A 302 -23.50 -20.31 -39.41
CA GLU A 302 -23.87 -20.86 -40.73
C GLU A 302 -22.73 -21.15 -41.72
N VAL A 303 -22.03 -22.27 -41.48
CA VAL A 303 -21.44 -23.05 -42.59
C VAL A 303 -22.57 -23.89 -43.22
N PRO A 304 -22.89 -23.76 -44.52
CA PRO A 304 -23.89 -24.62 -45.16
C PRO A 304 -23.35 -26.05 -45.24
N GLN A 305 -24.01 -26.99 -44.58
CA GLN A 305 -23.71 -28.42 -44.74
C GLN A 305 -24.02 -28.84 -46.18
N ARG A 306 -23.00 -29.17 -46.96
CA ARG A 306 -23.18 -29.93 -48.21
C ARG A 306 -23.55 -31.36 -47.84
N THR A 307 -24.83 -31.70 -47.93
CA THR A 307 -25.29 -33.09 -47.91
C THR A 307 -24.90 -33.77 -49.22
N ARG A 308 -24.10 -34.85 -49.15
CA ARG A 308 -24.06 -35.88 -50.19
C ARG A 308 -24.62 -37.15 -49.54
N SER A 309 -25.84 -37.50 -49.94
CA SER A 309 -26.46 -38.78 -49.61
C SER A 309 -25.99 -39.81 -50.62
N ILE A 310 -25.29 -40.84 -50.15
CA ILE A 310 -25.21 -42.15 -50.80
C ILE A 310 -25.42 -43.11 -49.65
N ASP A 311 -26.62 -43.66 -49.55
CA ASP A 311 -26.90 -45.02 -49.10
C ASP A 311 -28.40 -45.27 -49.34
N ASP A 312 -28.68 -46.36 -50.06
CA ASP A 312 -29.92 -47.17 -50.06
C ASP A 312 -30.32 -47.62 -51.47
N ILE A 313 -29.62 -48.62 -51.99
CA ILE A 313 -30.28 -49.69 -52.76
C ILE A 313 -29.66 -51.03 -52.35
N THR A 314 -30.23 -51.64 -51.31
CA THR A 314 -30.16 -53.09 -51.10
C THR A 314 -31.34 -53.75 -51.79
N ALA A 315 -31.09 -54.63 -52.76
CA ALA A 315 -32.00 -55.72 -53.10
C ALA A 315 -31.21 -56.86 -53.77
N SER A 316 -31.12 -58.00 -53.09
CA SER A 316 -30.84 -59.30 -53.73
C SER A 316 -32.11 -59.77 -54.46
N PRO A 317 -32.00 -60.59 -55.53
CA PRO A 317 -32.11 -62.03 -55.30
C PRO A 317 -31.25 -62.92 -56.25
N SER A 318 -30.88 -64.09 -55.70
CA SER A 318 -30.63 -65.40 -56.33
C SER A 318 -30.29 -65.52 -57.83
N GLY A 319 -29.16 -66.16 -58.13
CA GLY A 319 -28.91 -66.81 -59.42
C GLY A 319 -27.48 -67.33 -59.58
N ASN A 320 -27.32 -68.65 -59.69
CA ASN A 320 -26.07 -69.36 -59.99
C ASN A 320 -25.30 -68.76 -61.18
N PHE A 321 -23.96 -68.74 -61.15
CA PHE A 321 -23.09 -69.50 -62.08
C PHE A 321 -21.57 -69.19 -61.91
N ARG A 322 -20.82 -70.29 -61.79
CA ARG A 322 -19.42 -70.62 -62.15
C ARG A 322 -18.27 -69.58 -62.22
N VAL A 323 -17.18 -70.00 -61.57
CA VAL A 323 -15.76 -69.60 -61.61
C VAL A 323 -15.16 -69.62 -63.03
N PRO A 324 -14.16 -68.76 -63.33
CA PRO A 324 -12.82 -69.28 -63.61
C PRO A 324 -11.67 -68.52 -62.91
N ALA A 325 -10.53 -69.19 -62.86
CA ALA A 325 -9.37 -68.94 -62.01
C ALA A 325 -8.28 -68.04 -62.63
N GLY A 326 -7.59 -67.31 -61.74
CA GLY A 326 -6.15 -66.94 -61.82
C GLY A 326 -5.73 -65.78 -62.74
N PRO A 327 -4.45 -65.31 -62.67
CA PRO A 327 -3.38 -65.71 -61.74
C PRO A 327 -2.84 -64.57 -60.86
N SER A 328 -2.28 -64.99 -59.73
CA SER A 328 -1.38 -64.22 -58.86
C SER A 328 -0.06 -63.89 -59.56
N TYR A 329 0.44 -62.66 -59.42
CA TYR A 329 1.88 -62.43 -59.44
C TYR A 329 2.30 -61.54 -58.28
N ARG A 330 3.20 -62.10 -57.46
CA ARG A 330 3.91 -61.48 -56.36
C ARG A 330 4.93 -60.48 -56.88
N HIS A 331 5.13 -59.45 -56.07
CA HIS A 331 6.36 -58.71 -55.81
C HIS A 331 7.66 -59.35 -56.36
N TYR A 332 8.44 -58.53 -57.05
CA TYR A 332 9.63 -57.91 -56.45
C TYR A 332 9.66 -56.43 -56.79
#